data_AF-A0A8C8B4U5-F1
#
_entry.id   AF-A0A8C8B4U5-F1
#
_cell.length_a   1.000
_cell.length_b   1.000
_cell.length_c   1.000
_cell.angle_alpha   90.00
_cell.angle_beta   90.00
_cell.angle_gamma   90.00
#
_symmetry.space_group_name_H-M   'P 1'
#
loop_
_entity.id
_entity.type
_entity.pdbx_description
1 polymer ?
#
loop_
_entity_poly.entity_id
_entity_poly.type
_entity_poly.pdbx_seq_one_letter_code
_entity_poly.pdbx_strand_id
1 'polypeptide(L)'
;ECTNRLCKLFSSPRCLVVWARGWGCARRQRYEKPSLRLTHLWFLLEPPLSFHASVLFLCLCSNKQALLTMPKPRCLKQLESYLRKELQSLDLTEKSSQELKLQPYREIFESFIEDFKTYKPLLTAIKNEYEVTLAHQKKTIRALEPLKALVTTVSEECSQHILALQEKEKDEINMLKQEKQRLLKSIDNMKEENNSLQTQVEHLQTSVAEEYTRYLKEHGARKLLLAKLNDLREEQLDKTGHQVQEVKGEDVVKLTLALKTARQDLTKAQLKMNTIIADHGDVVPRKHFESLEQKYSDLLQEMKTLQKDFDQLHKEHEILLDIHREAAEERDNFRAELQRARHDCTPRPNWAKCSEVIPGGAERWGWLAEGKTSDELVDVLLEEIGTGLLKQINAFSGWGKGDTVPVYLRHKGEVKNKKLTKKDMVNILKDVWKEKIALEQQPPLRTQGHHPGIQESALVALMSRAVKLQRSSSCCKSS
;
A
#
# COMPACT_ATOMS: atom_id res chain seq x y z
N GLU A 1 5.11 -12.67 1.07
CA GLU A 1 5.33 -12.98 2.50
C GLU A 1 4.95 -11.78 3.36
N CYS A 2 3.97 -11.92 4.27
CA CYS A 2 3.80 -11.14 5.53
C CYS A 2 2.47 -11.46 6.24
N THR A 3 2.08 -12.74 6.31
CA THR A 3 0.91 -13.19 7.10
C THR A 3 1.17 -14.55 7.75
N ASN A 4 2.42 -14.83 8.14
CA ASN A 4 2.80 -16.11 8.75
C ASN A 4 3.76 -15.97 9.95
N ARG A 5 3.47 -15.03 10.85
CA ARG A 5 4.05 -14.99 12.19
C ARG A 5 3.01 -14.52 13.18
N LEU A 6 2.26 -15.45 13.78
CA LEU A 6 1.69 -15.39 15.14
C LEU A 6 0.72 -16.57 15.33
N CYS A 7 1.25 -17.79 15.39
CA CYS A 7 0.53 -18.93 16.00
C CYS A 7 1.48 -20.11 16.21
N LYS A 8 2.43 -19.95 17.13
CA LYS A 8 3.09 -21.05 17.85
C LYS A 8 3.49 -20.51 19.22
N LEU A 9 2.66 -20.75 20.21
CA LEU A 9 3.04 -21.00 21.59
C LEU A 9 1.79 -21.50 22.34
N PHE A 10 2.00 -22.55 23.13
CA PHE A 10 1.07 -23.26 24.03
C PHE A 10 0.27 -24.44 23.48
N SER A 11 0.96 -25.59 23.57
CA SER A 11 0.38 -26.91 23.76
C SER A 11 0.02 -27.16 25.23
N SER A 12 -1.13 -27.83 25.42
CA SER A 12 -1.43 -28.83 26.48
C SER A 12 -2.01 -28.38 27.86
N PRO A 13 -2.72 -29.28 28.60
CA PRO A 13 -4.17 -29.15 28.79
C PRO A 13 -4.64 -29.31 30.26
N ARG A 14 -5.82 -28.76 30.62
CA ARG A 14 -6.85 -29.35 31.51
C ARG A 14 -7.84 -28.28 32.02
N CYS A 15 -9.12 -28.57 31.77
CA CYS A 15 -10.33 -28.36 32.59
C CYS A 15 -10.57 -26.93 33.17
N LEU A 16 -11.73 -26.28 33.03
CA LEU A 16 -13.11 -26.73 33.13
C LEU A 16 -14.01 -25.75 32.34
N VAL A 17 -14.89 -26.23 31.46
CA VAL A 17 -16.35 -26.35 31.67
C VAL A 17 -17.12 -25.01 31.65
N VAL A 18 -18.18 -24.98 30.83
CA VAL A 18 -19.22 -23.96 30.63
C VAL A 18 -19.04 -23.05 29.40
N TRP A 19 -19.25 -23.63 28.20
CA TRP A 19 -20.29 -23.19 27.23
C TRP A 19 -20.41 -24.24 26.11
N ALA A 20 -21.23 -25.26 26.37
CA ALA A 20 -21.83 -26.15 25.38
C ALA A 20 -22.87 -25.34 24.57
N ARG A 21 -23.18 -25.57 23.29
CA ARG A 21 -22.96 -26.65 22.32
C ARG A 21 -23.50 -26.15 20.97
N GLY A 22 -22.95 -26.65 19.87
CA GLY A 22 -23.76 -26.95 18.68
C GLY A 22 -23.41 -26.25 17.38
N TRP A 23 -22.21 -26.46 16.84
CA TRP A 23 -21.94 -26.33 15.41
C TRP A 23 -21.43 -27.67 14.85
N GLY A 24 -22.00 -28.06 13.70
CA GLY A 24 -21.80 -29.31 12.96
C GLY A 24 -23.14 -30.02 12.79
N CYS A 25 -23.85 -29.96 11.66
CA CYS A 25 -23.35 -30.11 10.30
C CYS A 25 -24.36 -29.61 9.25
N ALA A 26 -23.82 -29.33 8.05
CA ALA A 26 -24.47 -29.20 6.74
C ALA A 26 -25.06 -27.83 6.32
N ARG A 27 -24.26 -27.02 5.62
CA ARG A 27 -24.44 -26.82 4.16
C ARG A 27 -23.30 -26.04 3.51
N ARG A 28 -22.89 -26.58 2.37
CA ARG A 28 -22.03 -26.06 1.32
C ARG A 28 -22.50 -24.66 0.87
N GLN A 29 -21.71 -23.61 1.08
CA GLN A 29 -21.89 -22.31 0.42
C GLN A 29 -20.56 -21.82 -0.17
N ARG A 30 -20.66 -21.39 -1.42
CA ARG A 30 -19.60 -20.93 -2.30
C ARG A 30 -19.03 -19.60 -1.81
N TYR A 31 -17.73 -19.42 -2.02
CA TYR A 31 -17.06 -18.13 -1.98
C TYR A 31 -17.63 -17.21 -3.07
N GLU A 32 -18.40 -16.19 -2.68
CA GLU A 32 -18.70 -15.02 -3.51
C GLU A 32 -17.87 -13.83 -3.01
N LYS A 33 -17.24 -13.16 -3.98
CA LYS A 33 -16.45 -11.94 -3.83
C LYS A 33 -17.31 -10.81 -3.24
N PRO A 34 -16.77 -9.91 -2.40
CA PRO A 34 -17.46 -8.70 -2.01
C PRO A 34 -17.48 -7.75 -3.21
N SER A 35 -18.62 -7.69 -3.91
CA SER A 35 -18.90 -6.61 -4.85
C SER A 35 -19.15 -5.33 -4.05
N LEU A 36 -18.23 -4.38 -4.19
CA LEU A 36 -18.45 -2.98 -3.84
C LEU A 36 -19.72 -2.52 -4.58
N ARG A 37 -20.79 -2.32 -3.81
CA ARG A 37 -22.03 -1.72 -4.27
C ARG A 37 -21.75 -0.27 -4.64
N LEU A 38 -21.52 -0.04 -5.92
CA LEU A 38 -21.73 1.24 -6.60
C LEU A 38 -23.24 1.49 -6.70
N THR A 39 -23.89 1.77 -5.56
CA THR A 39 -25.29 2.23 -5.51
C THR A 39 -25.42 3.72 -5.17
N HIS A 40 -24.36 4.51 -5.32
CA HIS A 40 -24.40 5.96 -5.03
C HIS A 40 -23.78 6.85 -6.12
N LEU A 41 -23.89 6.46 -7.39
CA LEU A 41 -23.46 7.30 -8.52
C LEU A 41 -24.44 7.27 -9.71
N TRP A 42 -25.73 7.13 -9.41
CA TRP A 42 -26.82 7.23 -10.39
C TRP A 42 -27.72 8.46 -10.19
N PHE A 43 -27.36 9.38 -9.29
CA PHE A 43 -28.24 10.49 -8.86
C PHE A 43 -27.91 11.88 -9.45
N LEU A 44 -27.11 11.96 -10.52
CA LEU A 44 -26.70 13.27 -11.08
C LEU A 44 -26.92 13.45 -12.58
N LEU A 45 -27.79 12.66 -13.21
CA LEU A 45 -28.19 12.92 -14.61
C LEU A 45 -29.64 12.47 -14.89
N GLU A 46 -30.61 13.05 -14.17
CA GLU A 46 -32.00 13.07 -14.62
C GLU A 46 -32.54 14.52 -14.59
N PRO A 47 -33.18 15.00 -15.67
CA PRO A 47 -33.91 16.26 -15.65
C PRO A 47 -35.23 16.11 -14.87
N PRO A 48 -35.80 17.19 -14.32
CA PRO A 48 -36.99 17.09 -13.49
C PRO A 48 -38.23 16.85 -14.37
N LEU A 49 -38.58 15.59 -14.60
CA LEU A 49 -39.83 15.17 -15.26
C LEU A 49 -41.07 15.27 -14.36
N SER A 50 -40.96 15.88 -13.17
CA SER A 50 -42.06 16.00 -12.22
C SER A 50 -43.05 17.14 -12.54
N PHE A 51 -42.68 18.14 -13.33
CA PHE A 51 -43.61 19.22 -13.73
C PHE A 51 -44.40 18.91 -15.01
N HIS A 52 -43.81 18.13 -15.93
CA HIS A 52 -44.48 17.72 -17.18
C HIS A 52 -45.52 16.61 -16.97
N ALA A 53 -45.30 15.73 -15.99
CA ALA A 53 -46.24 14.65 -15.68
C ALA A 53 -47.61 15.18 -15.21
N SER A 54 -47.65 16.27 -14.44
CA SER A 54 -48.89 16.87 -13.95
C SER A 54 -49.68 17.62 -15.03
N VAL A 55 -49.00 18.27 -15.98
CA VAL A 55 -49.64 18.96 -17.11
C VAL A 55 -50.18 17.95 -18.14
N LEU A 56 -49.44 16.87 -18.40
CA LEU A 56 -49.92 15.78 -19.26
C LEU A 56 -51.12 15.04 -18.64
N PHE A 57 -51.16 14.86 -17.32
CA PHE A 57 -52.29 14.22 -16.64
C PHE A 57 -53.57 15.07 -16.69
N LEU A 58 -53.47 16.40 -16.58
CA LEU A 58 -54.61 17.31 -16.73
C LEU A 58 -55.11 17.41 -18.18
N CYS A 59 -54.21 17.34 -19.17
CA CYS A 59 -54.58 17.37 -20.58
C CYS A 59 -55.21 16.05 -21.08
N LEU A 60 -54.81 14.90 -20.53
CA LEU A 60 -55.34 13.59 -20.89
C LEU A 60 -56.72 13.27 -20.28
N CYS A 61 -57.14 13.95 -19.21
CA CYS A 61 -58.45 13.73 -18.61
C CYS A 61 -59.59 14.51 -19.30
N SER A 62 -59.32 15.65 -19.94
CA SER A 62 -60.35 16.41 -20.68
C SER A 62 -60.63 15.86 -22.09
N ASN A 63 -59.77 14.99 -22.64
CA ASN A 63 -59.83 14.58 -24.04
C ASN A 63 -60.25 13.12 -24.28
N LYS A 64 -60.62 12.37 -23.22
CA LYS A 64 -61.10 10.98 -23.38
C LYS A 64 -62.53 10.89 -23.91
N GLN A 65 -63.34 11.94 -23.77
CA GLN A 65 -64.72 11.96 -24.26
C GLN A 65 -64.87 12.45 -25.71
N ALA A 66 -63.83 13.05 -26.32
CA ALA A 66 -63.87 13.54 -27.70
C ALA A 66 -63.19 12.62 -28.74
N LEU A 67 -62.53 11.53 -28.30
CA LEU A 67 -61.70 10.67 -29.17
C LEU A 67 -62.36 9.35 -29.60
N LEU A 68 -63.62 9.09 -29.21
CA LEU A 68 -64.32 7.83 -29.48
C LEU A 68 -65.27 7.84 -30.69
N THR A 69 -65.22 8.85 -31.57
CA THR A 69 -66.11 8.93 -32.75
C THR A 69 -65.45 9.47 -34.03
N MET A 70 -64.12 9.33 -34.17
CA MET A 70 -63.45 9.56 -35.46
C MET A 70 -63.00 8.21 -36.05
N PRO A 71 -63.56 7.75 -37.19
CA PRO A 71 -63.10 6.53 -37.83
C PRO A 71 -61.62 6.69 -38.22
N LYS A 72 -60.79 5.77 -37.74
CA LYS A 72 -59.34 5.80 -37.94
C LYS A 72 -59.00 6.02 -39.43
N PRO A 73 -58.21 7.06 -39.79
CA PRO A 73 -57.91 7.40 -41.17
C PRO A 73 -57.36 6.20 -41.95
N ARG A 74 -57.78 6.04 -43.20
CA ARG A 74 -57.35 4.92 -44.06
C ARG A 74 -55.83 4.88 -44.23
N CYS A 75 -55.19 6.04 -44.38
CA CYS A 75 -53.72 6.18 -44.46
C CYS A 75 -53.02 5.59 -43.22
N LEU A 76 -53.49 5.93 -42.01
CA LEU A 76 -52.89 5.43 -40.76
C LEU A 76 -53.01 3.89 -40.62
N LYS A 77 -54.13 3.30 -41.08
CA LYS A 77 -54.29 1.84 -41.09
C LYS A 77 -53.31 1.17 -42.06
N GLN A 78 -53.04 1.78 -43.21
CA GLN A 78 -52.11 1.27 -44.20
C GLN A 78 -50.66 1.30 -43.66
N LEU A 79 -50.23 2.43 -43.09
CA LEU A 79 -48.91 2.57 -42.45
C LEU A 79 -48.70 1.56 -41.31
N GLU A 80 -49.69 1.38 -40.44
CA GLU A 80 -49.60 0.38 -39.36
C GLU A 80 -49.56 -1.07 -39.86
N SER A 81 -50.26 -1.36 -40.96
CA SER A 81 -50.22 -2.69 -41.56
C SER A 81 -48.87 -2.98 -42.24
N TYR A 82 -48.26 -1.95 -42.84
CA TYR A 82 -46.91 -2.01 -43.40
C TYR A 82 -45.87 -2.23 -42.31
N LEU A 83 -45.91 -1.44 -41.22
CA LEU A 83 -45.01 -1.61 -40.07
C LEU A 83 -45.03 -3.04 -39.52
N ARG A 84 -46.22 -3.61 -39.34
CA ARG A 84 -46.36 -4.95 -38.78
C ARG A 84 -45.77 -6.02 -39.70
N LYS A 85 -45.92 -5.89 -41.01
CA LYS A 85 -45.35 -6.81 -41.99
C LYS A 85 -43.82 -6.72 -42.03
N GLU A 86 -43.29 -5.50 -42.09
CA GLU A 86 -41.85 -5.26 -42.09
C GLU A 86 -41.20 -5.78 -40.78
N LEU A 87 -41.78 -5.48 -39.63
CA LEU A 87 -41.26 -5.98 -38.34
C LEU A 87 -41.37 -7.50 -38.17
N GLN A 88 -42.36 -8.15 -38.81
CA GLN A 88 -42.49 -9.62 -38.80
C GLN A 88 -41.50 -10.30 -39.74
N SER A 89 -40.98 -9.58 -40.74
CA SER A 89 -39.99 -10.09 -41.69
C SER A 89 -38.54 -10.01 -41.18
N LEU A 90 -38.29 -9.25 -40.11
CA LEU A 90 -36.96 -9.09 -39.52
C LEU A 90 -36.66 -10.20 -38.49
N ASP A 91 -35.55 -10.91 -38.68
CA ASP A 91 -35.07 -11.90 -37.71
C ASP A 91 -34.54 -11.23 -36.43
N LEU A 92 -35.17 -11.55 -35.28
CA LEU A 92 -34.96 -10.87 -34.00
C LEU A 92 -33.88 -11.51 -33.11
N THR A 93 -33.14 -12.47 -33.64
CA THR A 93 -32.28 -13.36 -32.85
C THR A 93 -30.92 -12.73 -32.51
N GLU A 94 -30.52 -11.67 -33.21
CA GLU A 94 -29.18 -11.08 -33.09
C GLU A 94 -29.20 -9.74 -32.32
N LYS A 95 -28.10 -9.39 -31.63
CA LYS A 95 -27.97 -8.12 -30.87
C LYS A 95 -28.10 -6.85 -31.74
N SER A 96 -27.89 -6.99 -33.05
CA SER A 96 -28.12 -5.97 -34.09
C SER A 96 -29.60 -5.70 -34.38
N SER A 97 -30.52 -6.54 -33.88
CA SER A 97 -31.96 -6.48 -34.15
C SER A 97 -32.63 -5.17 -33.73
N GLN A 98 -32.10 -4.48 -32.71
CA GLN A 98 -32.64 -3.19 -32.29
C GLN A 98 -32.34 -2.07 -33.29
N GLU A 99 -31.17 -2.08 -33.95
CA GLU A 99 -30.85 -1.09 -34.98
C GLU A 99 -31.63 -1.36 -36.28
N LEU A 100 -31.82 -2.63 -36.63
CA LEU A 100 -32.59 -3.05 -37.79
C LEU A 100 -34.08 -2.70 -37.65
N LYS A 101 -34.64 -2.78 -36.43
CA LYS A 101 -36.00 -2.34 -36.14
C LYS A 101 -36.21 -0.85 -36.38
N LEU A 102 -35.21 0.00 -36.16
CA LEU A 102 -35.37 1.44 -36.31
C LEU A 102 -35.63 1.86 -37.76
N GLN A 103 -35.25 1.05 -38.74
CA GLN A 103 -35.36 1.38 -40.16
C GLN A 103 -36.83 1.46 -40.65
N PRO A 104 -37.69 0.44 -40.43
CA PRO A 104 -39.13 0.55 -40.71
C PRO A 104 -39.81 1.71 -39.97
N TYR A 105 -39.40 2.01 -38.74
CA TYR A 105 -39.95 3.15 -37.98
C TYR A 105 -39.54 4.50 -38.59
N ARG A 106 -38.31 4.65 -39.10
CA ARG A 106 -37.87 5.88 -39.79
C ARG A 106 -38.64 6.11 -41.07
N GLU A 107 -38.82 5.07 -41.87
CA GLU A 107 -39.53 5.15 -43.16
C GLU A 107 -40.98 5.56 -42.96
N ILE A 108 -41.66 4.95 -41.98
CA ILE A 108 -43.05 5.29 -41.66
C ILE A 108 -43.17 6.68 -41.07
N PHE A 109 -42.23 7.10 -40.24
CA PHE A 109 -42.23 8.44 -39.68
C PHE A 109 -41.98 9.50 -40.77
N GLU A 110 -41.14 9.20 -41.77
CA GLU A 110 -40.94 10.09 -42.93
C GLU A 110 -42.22 10.22 -43.76
N SER A 111 -42.83 9.09 -44.15
CA SER A 111 -44.12 9.11 -44.87
C SER A 111 -45.21 9.81 -44.06
N PHE A 112 -45.21 9.65 -42.73
CA PHE A 112 -46.16 10.33 -41.85
C PHE A 112 -45.92 11.84 -41.82
N ILE A 113 -44.67 12.31 -41.75
CA ILE A 113 -44.33 13.74 -41.74
C ILE A 113 -44.66 14.39 -43.08
N GLU A 114 -44.47 13.68 -44.20
CA GLU A 114 -44.77 14.17 -45.54
C GLU A 114 -46.25 14.58 -45.71
N ASP A 115 -47.17 13.90 -45.03
CA ASP A 115 -48.60 14.18 -45.06
C ASP A 115 -48.99 15.49 -44.34
N PHE A 116 -48.15 16.04 -43.44
CA PHE A 116 -48.44 17.27 -42.70
C PHE A 116 -47.83 18.51 -43.36
N LYS A 117 -48.64 19.44 -43.85
CA LYS A 117 -48.10 20.65 -44.52
C LYS A 117 -47.58 21.72 -43.55
N THR A 118 -48.26 21.95 -42.43
CA THR A 118 -47.95 23.07 -41.50
C THR A 118 -46.91 22.68 -40.44
N TYR A 119 -46.93 21.42 -39.98
CA TYR A 119 -46.08 20.95 -38.88
C TYR A 119 -44.81 20.23 -39.34
N LYS A 120 -44.68 19.92 -40.64
CA LYS A 120 -43.52 19.27 -41.24
C LYS A 120 -42.17 19.90 -40.89
N PRO A 121 -41.94 21.23 -40.96
CA PRO A 121 -40.62 21.78 -40.64
C PRO A 121 -40.21 21.51 -39.17
N LEU A 122 -41.16 21.56 -38.23
CA LEU A 122 -40.90 21.28 -36.82
C LEU A 122 -40.63 19.78 -36.58
N LEU A 123 -41.47 18.89 -37.14
CA LEU A 123 -41.29 17.44 -36.98
C LEU A 123 -40.01 16.94 -37.66
N THR A 124 -39.66 17.52 -38.80
CA THR A 124 -38.39 17.22 -39.50
C THR A 124 -37.19 17.72 -38.69
N ALA A 125 -37.25 18.91 -38.10
CA ALA A 125 -36.18 19.41 -37.23
C ALA A 125 -35.97 18.49 -36.01
N ILE A 126 -37.07 18.09 -35.34
CA ILE A 126 -37.02 17.14 -34.22
C ILE A 126 -36.42 15.80 -34.67
N LYS A 127 -36.86 15.25 -35.81
CA LYS A 127 -36.31 14.02 -36.39
C LYS A 127 -34.80 14.15 -36.58
N ASN A 128 -34.36 15.20 -37.27
CA ASN A 128 -32.95 15.42 -37.61
C ASN A 128 -32.06 15.50 -36.38
N GLU A 129 -32.49 16.15 -35.29
CA GLU A 129 -31.72 16.20 -34.04
C GLU A 129 -31.49 14.80 -33.44
N TYR A 130 -32.52 13.94 -33.44
CA TYR A 130 -32.36 12.56 -32.99
C TYR A 130 -31.48 11.74 -33.95
N GLU A 131 -31.57 11.95 -35.26
CA GLU A 131 -30.73 11.24 -36.23
C GLU A 131 -29.25 11.63 -36.09
N VAL A 132 -28.96 12.91 -35.92
CA VAL A 132 -27.60 13.42 -35.66
C VAL A 132 -27.06 12.85 -34.34
N THR A 133 -27.87 12.85 -33.28
CA THR A 133 -27.47 12.29 -31.98
C THR A 133 -27.20 10.79 -32.05
N LEU A 134 -28.04 10.01 -32.73
CA LEU A 134 -27.83 8.58 -32.95
C LEU A 134 -26.58 8.31 -33.79
N ALA A 135 -26.33 9.10 -34.83
CA ALA A 135 -25.12 8.98 -35.65
C ALA A 135 -23.85 9.27 -34.82
N HIS A 136 -23.88 10.30 -33.98
CA HIS A 136 -22.81 10.61 -33.04
C HIS A 136 -22.55 9.44 -32.07
N GLN A 137 -23.60 8.90 -31.45
CA GLN A 137 -23.49 7.75 -30.55
C GLN A 137 -22.90 6.52 -31.25
N LYS A 138 -23.34 6.20 -32.48
CA LYS A 138 -22.77 5.11 -33.28
C LYS A 138 -21.28 5.32 -33.56
N LYS A 139 -20.87 6.55 -33.88
CA LYS A 139 -19.46 6.89 -34.09
C LYS A 139 -18.65 6.68 -32.80
N THR A 140 -19.17 7.11 -31.66
CA THR A 140 -18.53 6.91 -30.36
C THR A 140 -18.41 5.42 -30.01
N ILE A 141 -19.46 4.63 -30.22
CA ILE A 141 -19.42 3.16 -30.00
C ILE A 141 -18.34 2.51 -30.85
N ARG A 142 -18.26 2.85 -32.15
CA ARG A 142 -17.23 2.32 -33.06
C ARG A 142 -15.82 2.71 -32.63
N ALA A 143 -15.62 3.92 -32.11
CA ALA A 143 -14.33 4.37 -31.60
C ALA A 143 -13.91 3.66 -30.31
N LEU A 144 -14.87 3.21 -29.49
CA LEU A 144 -14.60 2.47 -28.25
C LEU A 144 -14.28 0.99 -28.49
N GLU A 145 -14.70 0.40 -29.61
CA GLU A 145 -14.48 -1.01 -29.91
C GLU A 145 -12.98 -1.43 -29.97
N PRO A 146 -12.07 -0.70 -30.64
CA PRO A 146 -10.64 -1.04 -30.61
C PRO A 146 -10.04 -0.91 -29.21
N LEU A 147 -10.52 0.02 -28.37
CA LEU A 147 -10.06 0.15 -26.99
C LEU A 147 -10.45 -1.05 -26.14
N LYS A 148 -11.66 -1.60 -26.33
CA LYS A 148 -12.06 -2.86 -25.67
C LYS A 148 -11.14 -4.00 -26.09
N ALA A 149 -10.85 -4.12 -27.39
CA ALA A 149 -9.96 -5.15 -27.91
C ALA A 149 -8.54 -5.02 -27.32
N LEU A 150 -8.00 -3.80 -27.24
CA LEU A 150 -6.70 -3.55 -26.62
C LEU A 150 -6.69 -3.93 -25.14
N VAL A 151 -7.73 -3.56 -24.39
CA VAL A 151 -7.86 -3.92 -22.97
C VAL A 151 -7.93 -5.43 -22.79
N THR A 152 -8.64 -6.16 -23.66
CA THR A 152 -8.67 -7.62 -23.59
C THR A 152 -7.30 -8.23 -23.87
N THR A 153 -6.58 -7.75 -24.90
CA THR A 153 -5.24 -8.24 -25.23
C THR A 153 -4.24 -7.97 -24.09
N VAL A 154 -4.19 -6.74 -23.57
CA VAL A 154 -3.30 -6.40 -22.45
C VAL A 154 -3.66 -7.21 -21.19
N SER A 155 -4.94 -7.47 -20.94
CA SER A 155 -5.38 -8.33 -19.83
C SER A 155 -4.92 -9.78 -20.01
N GLU A 156 -4.95 -10.30 -21.24
CA GLU A 156 -4.45 -11.63 -21.58
C GLU A 156 -2.93 -11.72 -21.41
N GLU A 157 -2.19 -10.72 -21.91
CA GLU A 157 -0.73 -10.61 -21.75
C GLU A 157 -0.32 -10.56 -20.27
N CYS A 158 -1.00 -9.74 -19.46
CA CYS A 158 -0.77 -9.68 -18.02
C CYS A 158 -1.04 -11.03 -17.35
N SER A 159 -2.11 -11.72 -17.76
CA SER A 159 -2.44 -13.06 -17.23
C SER A 159 -1.36 -14.08 -17.59
N GLN A 160 -0.84 -14.04 -18.82
CA GLN A 160 0.27 -14.88 -19.25
C GLN A 160 1.56 -14.59 -18.48
N HIS A 161 1.89 -13.32 -18.26
CA HIS A 161 3.04 -12.91 -17.45
C HIS A 161 2.95 -13.42 -16.01
N ILE A 162 1.77 -13.31 -15.38
CA ILE A 162 1.54 -13.84 -14.03
C ILE A 162 1.75 -15.35 -13.99
N LEU A 163 1.21 -16.10 -14.96
CA LEU A 163 1.38 -17.55 -15.03
C LEU A 163 2.85 -17.96 -15.24
N ALA A 164 3.59 -17.25 -16.09
CA ALA A 164 5.02 -17.51 -16.31
C ALA A 164 5.85 -17.28 -15.04
N LEU A 165 5.56 -16.21 -14.28
CA LEU A 165 6.19 -15.95 -12.99
C LEU A 165 5.86 -17.05 -11.97
N GLN A 166 4.61 -17.49 -11.90
CA GLN A 166 4.20 -18.55 -10.99
C GLN A 166 4.89 -19.89 -11.27
N GLU A 167 5.09 -20.24 -12.54
CA GLU A 167 5.81 -21.48 -12.88
C GLU A 167 7.30 -21.37 -12.51
N LYS A 168 7.92 -20.22 -12.77
CA LYS A 168 9.31 -19.96 -12.35
C LYS A 168 9.48 -20.05 -10.84
N GLU A 169 8.59 -19.43 -10.07
CA GLU A 169 8.59 -19.51 -8.60
C GLU A 169 8.43 -20.96 -8.12
N LYS A 170 7.56 -21.74 -8.78
CA LYS A 170 7.34 -23.15 -8.45
C LYS A 170 8.58 -24.00 -8.71
N ASP A 171 9.28 -23.76 -9.81
CA ASP A 171 10.54 -24.45 -10.12
C ASP A 171 11.63 -24.10 -9.10
N GLU A 172 11.77 -22.83 -8.73
CA GLU A 172 12.71 -22.39 -7.70
C GLU A 172 12.40 -23.03 -6.34
N ILE A 173 11.13 -23.04 -5.93
CA ILE A 173 10.70 -23.72 -4.70
C ILE A 173 11.04 -25.20 -4.74
N ASN A 174 10.88 -25.87 -5.89
CA ASN A 174 11.21 -27.29 -6.03
C ASN A 174 12.71 -27.53 -5.93
N MET A 175 13.54 -26.70 -6.56
CA MET A 175 15.00 -26.74 -6.45
C MET A 175 15.45 -26.54 -5.00
N LEU A 176 14.93 -25.51 -4.32
CA LEU A 176 15.25 -25.24 -2.91
C LEU A 176 14.80 -26.38 -1.99
N LYS A 177 13.67 -27.03 -2.26
CA LYS A 177 13.23 -28.22 -1.52
C LYS A 177 14.18 -29.40 -1.69
N GLN A 178 14.65 -29.65 -2.91
CA GLN A 178 15.63 -30.71 -3.17
C GLN A 178 16.95 -30.42 -2.46
N GLU A 179 17.44 -29.19 -2.52
CA GLU A 179 18.69 -28.80 -1.87
C GLU A 179 18.57 -28.88 -0.34
N LYS A 180 17.47 -28.40 0.24
CA LYS A 180 17.16 -28.60 1.66
C LYS A 180 17.22 -30.08 2.04
N GLN A 181 16.66 -30.97 1.22
CA GLN A 181 16.68 -32.40 1.51
C GLN A 181 18.10 -32.99 1.43
N ARG A 182 18.93 -32.54 0.48
CA ARG A 182 20.34 -32.94 0.39
C ARG A 182 21.13 -32.48 1.61
N LEU A 183 20.98 -31.22 2.01
CA LEU A 183 21.63 -30.65 3.19
C LEU A 183 21.22 -31.38 4.48
N LEU A 184 19.93 -31.70 4.63
CA LEU A 184 19.46 -32.48 5.78
C LEU A 184 20.12 -33.87 5.85
N LYS A 185 20.22 -34.58 4.72
CA LYS A 185 20.93 -35.87 4.66
C LYS A 185 22.41 -35.72 5.05
N SER A 186 23.07 -34.65 4.59
CA SER A 186 24.46 -34.38 4.96
C SER A 186 24.62 -34.10 6.45
N ILE A 187 23.68 -33.36 7.06
CA ILE A 187 23.68 -33.09 8.50
C ILE A 187 23.49 -34.39 9.28
N ASP A 188 22.58 -35.26 8.86
CA ASP A 188 22.33 -36.53 9.53
C ASP A 188 23.56 -37.45 9.44
N ASN A 189 24.21 -37.55 8.27
CA ASN A 189 25.46 -38.29 8.11
C ASN A 189 26.56 -37.77 9.03
N MET A 190 26.80 -36.44 9.06
CA MET A 190 27.82 -35.86 9.94
C MET A 190 27.51 -36.07 11.43
N LYS A 191 26.23 -36.07 11.82
CA LYS A 191 25.81 -36.40 13.19
C LYS A 191 26.10 -37.86 13.52
N GLU A 192 25.83 -38.79 12.61
CA GLU A 192 26.14 -40.21 12.79
C GLU A 192 27.64 -40.45 12.92
N GLU A 193 28.45 -39.81 12.07
CA GLU A 193 29.91 -39.84 12.18
C GLU A 193 30.40 -39.28 13.51
N ASN A 194 29.87 -38.13 13.94
CA ASN A 194 30.24 -37.52 15.22
C ASN A 194 29.87 -38.44 16.41
N ASN A 195 28.71 -39.08 16.38
CA ASN A 195 28.30 -40.04 17.41
C ASN A 195 29.21 -41.29 17.42
N SER A 196 29.60 -41.78 16.24
CA SER A 196 30.55 -42.89 16.13
C SER A 196 31.92 -42.53 16.70
N LEU A 197 32.46 -41.37 16.34
CA LEU A 197 33.73 -40.88 16.87
C LEU A 197 33.67 -40.66 18.37
N GLN A 198 32.58 -40.09 18.88
CA GLN A 198 32.36 -39.91 20.31
C GLN A 198 32.38 -41.26 21.05
N THR A 199 31.73 -42.29 20.49
CA THR A 199 31.74 -43.65 21.06
C THR A 199 33.17 -44.23 21.08
N GLN A 200 33.97 -44.00 20.03
CA GLN A 200 35.37 -44.43 20.00
C GLN A 200 36.22 -43.69 21.03
N VAL A 201 36.02 -42.38 21.19
CA VAL A 201 36.70 -41.57 22.22
C VAL A 201 36.38 -42.10 23.62
N GLU A 202 35.11 -42.37 23.91
CA GLU A 202 34.68 -42.94 25.19
C GLU A 202 35.32 -44.32 25.43
N HIS A 203 35.35 -45.18 24.41
CA HIS A 203 36.03 -46.47 24.51
C HIS A 203 37.53 -46.33 24.80
N LEU A 204 38.24 -45.45 24.07
CA LEU A 204 39.65 -45.20 24.30
C LEU A 204 39.91 -44.63 25.70
N GLN A 205 39.06 -43.71 26.18
CA GLN A 205 39.15 -43.19 27.54
C GLN A 205 39.02 -44.31 28.59
N THR A 206 38.06 -45.23 28.42
CA THR A 206 37.93 -46.39 29.33
C THR A 206 39.13 -47.31 29.27
N SER A 207 39.62 -47.65 28.07
CA SER A 207 40.81 -48.48 27.88
C SER A 207 42.05 -47.87 28.53
N VAL A 208 42.28 -46.56 28.33
CA VAL A 208 43.39 -45.83 28.97
C VAL A 208 43.25 -45.88 30.49
N ALA A 209 42.06 -45.64 31.05
CA ALA A 209 41.83 -45.72 32.49
C ALA A 209 42.12 -47.12 33.07
N GLU A 210 41.75 -48.18 32.33
CA GLU A 210 42.06 -49.56 32.69
C GLU A 210 43.56 -49.85 32.66
N GLU A 211 44.27 -49.41 31.62
CA GLU A 211 45.74 -49.55 31.53
C GLU A 211 46.45 -48.78 32.64
N TYR A 212 46.01 -47.55 32.95
CA TYR A 212 46.54 -46.79 34.09
C TYR A 212 46.32 -47.52 35.41
N THR A 213 45.15 -48.13 35.60
CA THR A 213 44.85 -48.93 36.80
C THR A 213 45.73 -50.18 36.88
N ARG A 214 45.98 -50.85 35.75
CA ARG A 214 46.92 -51.99 35.66
C ARG A 214 48.35 -51.58 35.99
N TYR A 215 48.83 -50.48 35.40
CA TYR A 215 50.14 -49.91 35.69
C TYR A 215 50.33 -49.62 37.18
N LEU A 216 49.34 -49.00 37.84
CA LEU A 216 49.41 -48.70 39.28
C LEU A 216 49.51 -49.97 40.13
N LYS A 217 48.74 -51.01 39.80
CA LYS A 217 48.79 -52.31 40.48
C LYS A 217 50.17 -52.95 40.33
N GLU A 218 50.71 -52.96 39.12
CA GLU A 218 52.04 -53.54 38.84
C GLU A 218 53.17 -52.74 39.50
N HIS A 219 53.13 -51.41 39.42
CA HIS A 219 54.07 -50.53 40.09
C HIS A 219 54.05 -50.74 41.61
N GLY A 220 52.86 -50.87 42.21
CA GLY A 220 52.70 -51.21 43.63
C GLY A 220 53.35 -52.55 43.99
N ALA A 221 53.15 -53.59 43.17
CA ALA A 221 53.77 -54.89 43.35
C ALA A 221 55.31 -54.83 43.22
N ARG A 222 55.84 -54.11 42.22
CA ARG A 222 57.29 -53.91 42.03
C ARG A 222 57.92 -53.17 43.21
N LYS A 223 57.27 -52.12 43.72
CA LYS A 223 57.74 -51.38 44.90
C LYS A 223 57.83 -52.29 46.13
N LEU A 224 56.84 -53.16 46.34
CA LEU A 224 56.85 -54.14 47.42
C LEU A 224 57.97 -55.18 47.25
N LEU A 225 58.21 -55.66 46.04
CA LEU A 225 59.30 -56.59 45.75
C LEU A 225 60.68 -55.95 45.97
N LEU A 226 60.87 -54.69 45.54
CA LEU A 226 62.11 -53.95 45.76
C LEU A 226 62.38 -53.72 47.25
N ALA A 227 61.35 -53.40 48.03
CA ALA A 227 61.48 -53.30 49.49
C ALA A 227 62.00 -54.62 50.08
N LYS A 228 61.34 -55.75 49.76
CA LYS A 228 61.79 -57.08 50.19
C LYS A 228 63.22 -57.41 49.76
N LEU A 229 63.62 -57.01 48.55
CA LEU A 229 64.97 -57.27 48.01
C LEU A 229 66.02 -56.43 48.73
N ASN A 230 65.70 -55.18 49.09
CA ASN A 230 66.56 -54.34 49.90
C ASN A 230 66.71 -54.89 51.32
N ASP A 231 65.63 -55.35 51.95
CA ASP A 231 65.66 -56.01 53.27
C ASP A 231 66.64 -57.21 53.22
N LEU A 232 66.50 -58.09 52.21
CA LEU A 232 67.41 -59.23 51.99
C LEU A 232 68.87 -58.80 51.70
N ARG A 233 69.07 -57.63 51.08
CA ARG A 233 70.41 -57.12 50.75
C ARG A 233 71.10 -56.53 51.98
N GLU A 234 70.36 -55.84 52.85
CA GLU A 234 70.87 -55.41 54.16
C GLU A 234 71.31 -56.64 54.97
N GLU A 235 70.50 -57.71 54.98
CA GLU A 235 70.84 -59.00 55.59
C GLU A 235 72.08 -59.70 54.96
N GLN A 236 72.44 -59.38 53.71
CA GLN A 236 73.61 -59.92 52.99
C GLN A 236 74.85 -59.02 53.12
N LEU A 237 74.68 -57.71 53.22
CA LEU A 237 75.75 -56.75 53.45
C LEU A 237 76.31 -56.88 54.87
N ASP A 238 75.47 -57.21 55.85
CA ASP A 238 75.91 -57.64 57.17
C ASP A 238 76.78 -58.93 57.13
N LYS A 239 76.72 -59.71 56.04
CA LYS A 239 77.46 -60.97 55.86
C LYS A 239 78.71 -60.87 54.99
N THR A 240 78.88 -59.83 54.17
CA THR A 240 79.86 -59.83 53.05
C THR A 240 80.83 -58.65 53.05
N GLY A 241 81.04 -57.97 54.18
CA GLY A 241 82.02 -56.90 54.32
C GLY A 241 83.48 -57.38 54.39
N HIS A 242 84.02 -58.14 53.42
CA HIS A 242 85.46 -58.38 53.28
C HIS A 242 85.88 -58.54 51.80
N GLN A 243 86.88 -57.74 51.41
CA GLN A 243 87.73 -57.78 50.20
C GLN A 243 87.15 -57.16 48.91
N VAL A 244 87.59 -55.97 48.48
CA VAL A 244 88.91 -55.48 47.97
C VAL A 244 88.95 -55.43 46.44
N GLN A 245 88.78 -54.19 45.96
CA GLN A 245 89.59 -53.43 45.01
C GLN A 245 90.51 -54.14 43.99
N GLU A 246 90.08 -54.05 42.73
CA GLU A 246 90.75 -53.42 41.58
C GLU A 246 92.29 -53.44 41.49
N VAL A 247 92.84 -54.17 40.51
CA VAL A 247 94.18 -53.88 39.94
C VAL A 247 94.15 -54.04 38.41
N LYS A 248 94.55 -52.96 37.73
CA LYS A 248 94.73 -52.85 36.28
C LYS A 248 96.08 -53.44 35.86
N GLY A 249 96.05 -54.41 34.94
CA GLY A 249 97.18 -54.76 34.07
C GLY A 249 96.65 -54.90 32.65
N GLU A 250 97.15 -54.10 31.69
CA GLU A 250 96.81 -54.21 30.26
C GLU A 250 97.47 -55.46 29.68
N ASP A 251 96.88 -56.58 30.07
CA ASP A 251 97.23 -57.95 29.75
C ASP A 251 96.69 -58.30 28.35
N VAL A 252 97.18 -59.35 27.71
CA VAL A 252 96.54 -59.92 26.50
C VAL A 252 95.04 -60.08 26.72
N VAL A 253 94.64 -60.35 27.98
CA VAL A 253 93.27 -60.32 28.49
C VAL A 253 92.52 -59.01 28.22
N LYS A 254 93.12 -57.82 28.31
CA LYS A 254 92.46 -56.54 27.95
C LYS A 254 92.19 -56.42 26.46
N LEU A 255 93.03 -57.00 25.61
CA LEU A 255 92.81 -57.05 24.16
C LEU A 255 91.73 -58.08 23.82
N THR A 256 91.72 -59.24 24.48
CA THR A 256 90.61 -60.21 24.40
C THR A 256 89.33 -59.63 24.99
N LEU A 257 89.41 -58.82 26.03
CA LEU A 257 88.30 -58.10 26.65
C LEU A 257 87.79 -57.02 25.69
N ALA A 258 88.66 -56.20 25.10
CA ALA A 258 88.29 -55.19 24.10
C ALA A 258 87.65 -55.83 22.86
N LEU A 259 88.17 -56.98 22.39
CA LEU A 259 87.57 -57.73 21.29
C LEU A 259 86.22 -58.36 21.68
N LYS A 260 86.09 -58.85 22.90
CA LYS A 260 84.81 -59.33 23.45
C LYS A 260 83.82 -58.18 23.62
N THR A 261 84.25 -57.03 24.09
CA THR A 261 83.46 -55.80 24.23
C THR A 261 83.05 -55.27 22.86
N ALA A 262 83.94 -55.25 21.88
CA ALA A 262 83.62 -54.88 20.50
C ALA A 262 82.62 -55.83 19.85
N ARG A 263 82.72 -57.15 20.11
CA ARG A 263 81.71 -58.13 19.68
C ARG A 263 80.37 -57.93 20.38
N GLN A 264 80.38 -57.64 21.67
CA GLN A 264 79.17 -57.33 22.43
C GLN A 264 78.53 -56.03 21.97
N ASP A 265 79.32 -55.01 21.66
CA ASP A 265 78.84 -53.73 21.16
C ASP A 265 78.31 -53.84 19.74
N LEU A 266 78.93 -54.67 18.89
CA LEU A 266 78.37 -55.06 17.60
C LEU A 266 77.00 -55.74 17.77
N THR A 267 76.88 -56.67 18.72
CA THR A 267 75.62 -57.38 18.96
C THR A 267 74.57 -56.42 19.53
N LYS A 268 74.96 -55.50 20.42
CA LYS A 268 74.08 -54.43 20.94
C LYS A 268 73.67 -53.46 19.85
N ALA A 269 74.57 -53.08 18.94
CA ALA A 269 74.26 -52.21 17.81
C ALA A 269 73.34 -52.91 16.81
N GLN A 270 73.56 -54.19 16.52
CA GLN A 270 72.67 -55.01 15.71
C GLN A 270 71.31 -55.18 16.37
N LEU A 271 71.25 -55.39 17.68
CA LEU A 271 69.99 -55.44 18.42
C LEU A 271 69.28 -54.08 18.37
N LYS A 272 69.96 -52.97 18.63
CA LYS A 272 69.36 -51.62 18.50
C LYS A 272 68.89 -51.34 17.09
N MET A 273 69.66 -51.75 16.08
CA MET A 273 69.28 -51.62 14.67
C MET A 273 68.01 -52.45 14.39
N ASN A 274 67.97 -53.69 14.86
CA ASN A 274 66.79 -54.55 14.73
C ASN A 274 65.59 -54.02 15.52
N THR A 275 65.81 -53.42 16.69
CA THR A 275 64.79 -52.73 17.49
C THR A 275 64.27 -51.51 16.74
N ILE A 276 65.14 -50.65 16.20
CA ILE A 276 64.76 -49.51 15.36
C ILE A 276 64.01 -49.99 14.10
N ILE A 277 64.45 -51.07 13.46
CA ILE A 277 63.77 -51.65 12.29
C ILE A 277 62.40 -52.24 12.68
N ALA A 278 62.27 -52.86 13.85
CA ALA A 278 61.00 -53.39 14.32
C ALA A 278 60.04 -52.26 14.77
N ASP A 279 60.57 -51.27 15.49
CA ASP A 279 59.84 -50.12 16.01
C ASP A 279 59.42 -49.16 14.89
N HIS A 280 60.22 -49.04 13.83
CA HIS A 280 59.99 -48.11 12.71
C HIS A 280 59.59 -48.76 11.38
N GLY A 281 59.70 -50.09 11.26
CA GLY A 281 59.34 -50.83 10.05
C GLY A 281 57.85 -50.79 9.73
N ASP A 282 57.01 -50.45 10.71
CA ASP A 282 55.54 -50.42 10.59
C ASP A 282 54.92 -49.05 10.91
N VAL A 283 55.72 -47.98 10.95
CA VAL A 283 55.22 -46.68 11.48
C VAL A 283 54.33 -45.92 10.49
N VAL A 284 54.37 -46.23 9.20
CA VAL A 284 53.26 -45.94 8.28
C VAL A 284 53.27 -47.01 7.17
N PRO A 285 52.31 -47.95 7.15
CA PRO A 285 52.16 -48.84 6.02
C PRO A 285 52.08 -48.03 4.74
N ARG A 286 52.91 -48.33 3.74
CA ARG A 286 53.03 -47.58 2.49
C ARG A 286 51.68 -47.24 1.84
N LYS A 287 50.71 -48.14 1.98
CA LYS A 287 49.32 -47.96 1.56
C LYS A 287 48.62 -46.76 2.23
N HIS A 288 48.87 -46.49 3.51
CA HIS A 288 48.31 -45.32 4.21
C HIS A 288 48.98 -44.03 3.78
N PHE A 289 50.28 -44.05 3.49
CA PHE A 289 50.98 -42.90 2.92
C PHE A 289 50.45 -42.55 1.53
N GLU A 290 50.36 -43.54 0.64
CA GLU A 290 49.80 -43.36 -0.72
C GLU A 290 48.33 -42.91 -0.65
N SER A 291 47.54 -43.45 0.29
CA SER A 291 46.16 -43.00 0.51
C SER A 291 46.08 -41.56 1.03
N LEU A 292 47.03 -41.13 1.87
CA LEU A 292 47.07 -39.77 2.40
C LEU A 292 47.52 -38.78 1.33
N GLU A 293 48.50 -39.16 0.50
CA GLU A 293 48.97 -38.38 -0.64
C GLU A 293 47.86 -38.18 -1.68
N GLN A 294 47.09 -39.23 -1.97
CA GLN A 294 45.91 -39.13 -2.85
C GLN A 294 44.90 -38.13 -2.28
N LYS A 295 44.53 -38.26 -0.99
CA LYS A 295 43.60 -37.31 -0.33
C LYS A 295 44.11 -35.88 -0.36
N TYR A 296 45.40 -35.68 -0.14
CA TYR A 296 46.00 -34.36 -0.24
C TYR A 296 45.90 -33.79 -1.66
N SER A 297 46.14 -34.63 -2.68
CA SER A 297 46.01 -34.22 -4.08
C SER A 297 44.57 -33.85 -4.47
N ASP A 298 43.59 -34.64 -3.99
CA ASP A 298 42.17 -34.41 -4.21
C ASP A 298 41.74 -33.10 -3.54
N LEU A 299 42.10 -32.91 -2.27
CA LEU A 299 41.80 -31.70 -1.50
C LEU A 299 42.45 -30.45 -2.12
N LEU A 300 43.66 -30.58 -2.65
CA LEU A 300 44.34 -29.49 -3.36
C LEU A 300 43.59 -29.13 -4.66
N GLN A 301 43.04 -30.11 -5.35
CA GLN A 301 42.25 -29.88 -6.56
C GLN A 301 40.91 -29.22 -6.22
N GLU A 302 40.23 -29.65 -5.16
CA GLU A 302 39.00 -29.03 -4.65
C GLU A 302 39.24 -27.58 -4.20
N MET A 303 40.35 -27.31 -3.52
CA MET A 303 40.70 -25.95 -3.10
C MET A 303 40.94 -25.04 -4.32
N LYS A 304 41.58 -25.56 -5.37
CA LYS A 304 41.76 -24.83 -6.65
C LYS A 304 40.45 -24.59 -7.39
N THR A 305 39.51 -25.53 -7.38
CA THR A 305 38.19 -25.31 -8.00
C THR A 305 37.39 -24.28 -7.22
N LEU A 306 37.37 -24.39 -5.89
CA LEU A 306 36.66 -23.45 -5.03
C LEU A 306 37.21 -22.03 -5.14
N GLN A 307 38.54 -21.89 -5.27
CA GLN A 307 39.16 -20.59 -5.54
C GLN A 307 38.68 -19.98 -6.85
N LYS A 308 38.60 -20.77 -7.94
CA LYS A 308 38.08 -20.29 -9.23
C LYS A 308 36.62 -19.88 -9.16
N ASP A 309 35.80 -20.67 -8.46
CA ASP A 309 34.38 -20.37 -8.28
C ASP A 309 34.19 -19.09 -7.46
N PHE A 310 35.01 -18.88 -6.43
CA PHE A 310 35.03 -17.64 -5.67
C PHE A 310 35.43 -16.43 -6.53
N ASP A 311 36.50 -16.55 -7.31
CA ASP A 311 36.95 -15.48 -8.21
C ASP A 311 35.89 -15.15 -9.28
N GLN A 312 35.15 -16.16 -9.74
CA GLN A 312 34.04 -15.99 -10.68
C GLN A 312 32.85 -15.28 -10.02
N LEU A 313 32.44 -15.73 -8.83
CA LEU A 313 31.35 -15.11 -8.07
C LEU A 313 31.67 -13.66 -7.71
N HIS A 314 32.92 -13.36 -7.38
CA HIS A 314 33.39 -12.00 -7.13
C HIS A 314 33.19 -11.09 -8.35
N LYS A 315 33.56 -11.55 -9.55
CA LYS A 315 33.37 -10.79 -10.79
C LYS A 315 31.88 -10.58 -11.10
N GLU A 316 31.05 -11.60 -10.92
CA GLU A 316 29.60 -11.49 -11.10
C GLU A 316 28.99 -10.47 -10.12
N HIS A 317 29.48 -10.44 -8.88
CA HIS A 317 29.07 -9.47 -7.90
C HIS A 317 29.49 -8.04 -8.29
N GLU A 318 30.71 -7.84 -8.76
CA GLU A 318 31.17 -6.54 -9.27
C GLU A 318 30.30 -6.04 -10.44
N ILE A 319 30.01 -6.91 -11.41
CA ILE A 319 29.12 -6.59 -12.53
C ILE A 319 27.72 -6.21 -12.03
N LEU A 320 27.19 -6.94 -11.04
CA LEU A 320 25.88 -6.65 -10.47
C LEU A 320 25.84 -5.30 -9.75
N LEU A 321 26.92 -4.91 -9.06
CA LEU A 321 27.06 -3.60 -8.44
C LEU A 321 27.05 -2.48 -9.48
N ASP A 322 27.71 -2.68 -10.62
CA ASP A 322 27.71 -1.73 -11.73
C ASP A 322 26.31 -1.54 -12.33
N ILE A 323 25.59 -2.65 -12.59
CA ILE A 323 24.20 -2.61 -13.07
C ILE A 323 23.30 -1.89 -12.06
N HIS A 324 23.47 -2.15 -10.76
CA HIS A 324 22.69 -1.47 -9.72
C HIS A 324 22.94 0.04 -9.68
N ARG A 325 24.19 0.46 -9.90
CA ARG A 325 24.57 1.87 -9.98
C ARG A 325 23.93 2.53 -11.19
N GLU A 326 24.02 1.93 -12.38
CA GLU A 326 23.39 2.43 -13.60
C GLU A 326 21.87 2.54 -13.44
N ALA A 327 21.21 1.51 -12.92
CA ALA A 327 19.76 1.54 -12.69
C ALA A 327 19.34 2.62 -11.67
N ALA A 328 20.18 2.92 -10.68
CA ALA A 328 19.94 4.01 -9.73
C ALA A 328 20.06 5.38 -10.41
N GLU A 329 21.05 5.56 -11.28
CA GLU A 329 21.23 6.77 -12.09
C GLU A 329 20.05 6.98 -13.04
N GLU A 330 19.60 5.95 -13.76
CA GLU A 330 18.42 6.01 -14.62
C GLU A 330 17.16 6.40 -13.85
N ARG A 331 16.93 5.77 -12.69
CA ARG A 331 15.79 6.10 -11.81
C ARG A 331 15.82 7.57 -11.40
N ASP A 332 16.98 8.09 -11.03
CA ASP A 332 17.11 9.47 -10.58
C ASP A 332 16.95 10.46 -11.75
N ASN A 333 17.40 10.10 -12.95
CA ASN A 333 17.13 10.82 -14.19
C ASN A 333 15.63 10.90 -14.49
N PHE A 334 14.91 9.77 -14.45
CA PHE A 334 13.46 9.75 -14.65
C PHE A 334 12.70 10.55 -13.60
N ARG A 335 13.14 10.53 -12.33
CA ARG A 335 12.56 11.39 -11.29
C ARG A 335 12.73 12.87 -11.61
N ALA A 336 13.93 13.27 -12.06
CA ALA A 336 14.21 14.64 -12.44
C ALA A 336 13.39 15.08 -13.67
N GLU A 337 13.21 14.20 -14.65
CA GLU A 337 12.36 14.45 -15.82
C GLU A 337 10.88 14.59 -15.45
N LEU A 338 10.37 13.69 -14.61
CA LEU A 338 9.00 13.78 -14.10
C LEU A 338 8.76 15.08 -13.33
N GLN A 339 9.75 15.51 -12.54
CA GLN A 339 9.65 16.78 -11.82
C GLN A 339 9.62 17.98 -12.79
N ARG A 340 10.47 17.98 -13.82
CA ARG A 340 10.45 19.00 -14.89
C ARG A 340 9.11 19.02 -15.61
N ALA A 341 8.63 17.88 -16.08
CA ALA A 341 7.35 17.76 -16.77
C ALA A 341 6.16 18.21 -15.89
N ARG A 342 6.19 17.93 -14.57
CA ARG A 342 5.18 18.43 -13.63
C ARG A 342 5.20 19.96 -13.54
N HIS A 343 6.38 20.56 -13.46
CA HIS A 343 6.52 22.02 -13.46
C HIS A 343 5.99 22.63 -14.76
N ASP A 344 6.27 22.01 -15.91
CA ASP A 344 5.81 22.50 -17.22
C ASP A 344 4.29 22.35 -17.43
N CYS A 345 3.69 21.27 -16.93
CA CYS A 345 2.24 21.00 -17.07
C CYS A 345 1.36 21.85 -16.14
N THR A 346 1.92 22.44 -15.07
CA THR A 346 1.20 23.28 -14.12
C THR A 346 1.90 24.62 -13.96
N PRO A 347 1.69 25.58 -14.89
CA PRO A 347 2.26 26.91 -14.73
C PRO A 347 1.78 27.50 -13.40
N ARG A 348 2.73 27.74 -12.48
CA ARG A 348 2.42 28.28 -11.15
C ARG A 348 1.67 29.61 -11.28
N PRO A 349 0.66 29.86 -10.43
CA PRO A 349 0.03 31.17 -10.35
C PRO A 349 1.07 32.26 -10.13
N ASN A 350 0.89 33.40 -10.81
CA ASN A 350 1.73 34.57 -10.55
C ASN A 350 1.31 35.23 -9.23
N TRP A 351 1.96 34.81 -8.14
CA TRP A 351 1.70 35.30 -6.79
C TRP A 351 1.96 36.80 -6.61
N ALA A 352 2.71 37.45 -7.50
CA ALA A 352 2.90 38.90 -7.42
C ALA A 352 1.59 39.67 -7.61
N LYS A 353 0.64 39.12 -8.40
CA LYS A 353 -0.68 39.74 -8.63
C LYS A 353 -1.58 39.75 -7.40
N CYS A 354 -1.34 38.88 -6.41
CA CYS A 354 -2.14 38.83 -5.19
C CYS A 354 -1.99 40.11 -4.33
N SER A 355 -0.88 40.84 -4.49
CA SER A 355 -0.68 42.14 -3.84
C SER A 355 -1.71 43.21 -4.23
N GLU A 356 -2.34 43.09 -5.41
CA GLU A 356 -3.35 44.04 -5.89
C GLU A 356 -4.72 43.80 -5.26
N VAL A 357 -4.98 42.58 -4.79
CA VAL A 357 -6.31 42.14 -4.31
C VAL A 357 -6.40 42.14 -2.77
N ILE A 358 -5.27 42.01 -2.09
CA ILE A 358 -5.23 41.88 -0.62
C ILE A 358 -5.17 43.27 0.05
N PRO A 359 -6.00 43.53 1.08
CA PRO A 359 -5.94 44.76 1.85
C PRO A 359 -4.58 44.88 2.56
N GLY A 360 -3.84 45.96 2.28
CA GLY A 360 -2.48 46.19 2.76
C GLY A 360 -1.39 46.08 1.68
N GLY A 361 -1.76 45.76 0.43
CA GLY A 361 -0.89 45.91 -0.73
C GLY A 361 0.33 44.97 -0.75
N ALA A 362 1.35 45.36 -1.52
CA ALA A 362 2.55 44.55 -1.76
C ALA A 362 3.39 44.27 -0.51
N GLU A 363 3.48 45.22 0.42
CA GLU A 363 4.27 45.03 1.66
C GLU A 363 3.66 43.94 2.53
N ARG A 364 2.35 44.01 2.81
CA ARG A 364 1.67 43.00 3.64
C ARG A 364 1.66 41.63 2.97
N TRP A 365 1.47 41.58 1.65
CA TRP A 365 1.57 40.32 0.92
C TRP A 365 2.99 39.75 0.96
N GLY A 366 4.03 40.58 0.90
CA GLY A 366 5.43 40.16 1.08
C GLY A 366 5.64 39.43 2.40
N TRP A 367 5.21 40.02 3.53
CA TRP A 367 5.28 39.38 4.84
C TRP A 367 4.47 38.09 4.95
N LEU A 368 3.30 38.05 4.30
CA LEU A 368 2.44 36.86 4.31
C LEU A 368 2.97 35.74 3.43
N ALA A 369 3.70 36.07 2.37
CA ALA A 369 4.22 35.12 1.40
C ALA A 369 5.65 34.64 1.71
N GLU A 370 6.38 35.37 2.56
CA GLU A 370 7.75 35.05 2.92
C GLU A 370 7.86 33.64 3.54
N GLY A 371 8.75 32.83 2.96
CA GLY A 371 9.04 31.47 3.42
C GLY A 371 7.96 30.41 3.15
N LYS A 372 6.85 30.76 2.46
CA LYS A 372 5.75 29.82 2.18
C LYS A 372 5.83 29.19 0.80
N THR A 373 5.37 27.94 0.71
CA THR A 373 5.23 27.22 -0.56
C THR A 373 3.98 27.68 -1.32
N SER A 374 3.95 27.42 -2.63
CA SER A 374 2.83 27.83 -3.50
C SER A 374 1.48 27.23 -3.10
N ASP A 375 1.47 26.11 -2.39
CA ASP A 375 0.24 25.47 -1.89
C ASP A 375 -0.25 26.19 -0.63
N GLU A 376 0.66 26.45 0.31
CA GLU A 376 0.37 27.21 1.53
C GLU A 376 -0.06 28.66 1.23
N LEU A 377 0.43 29.26 0.13
CA LEU A 377 -0.04 30.58 -0.33
C LEU A 377 -1.50 30.58 -0.77
N VAL A 378 -2.04 29.45 -1.25
CA VAL A 378 -3.47 29.32 -1.58
C VAL A 378 -4.29 29.43 -0.31
N ASP A 379 -3.89 28.73 0.75
CA ASP A 379 -4.60 28.75 2.03
C ASP A 379 -4.60 30.15 2.66
N VAL A 380 -3.44 30.82 2.65
CA VAL A 380 -3.31 32.21 3.13
C VAL A 380 -4.21 33.15 2.33
N LEU A 381 -4.29 32.99 1.01
CA LEU A 381 -5.17 33.79 0.16
C LEU A 381 -6.65 33.54 0.49
N LEU A 382 -7.04 32.28 0.71
CA LEU A 382 -8.40 31.89 1.08
C LEU A 382 -8.80 32.44 2.45
N GLU A 383 -7.88 32.47 3.41
CA GLU A 383 -8.10 33.06 4.74
C GLU A 383 -8.28 34.58 4.67
N GLU A 384 -7.43 35.28 3.92
CA GLU A 384 -7.47 36.74 3.79
C GLU A 384 -8.73 37.23 3.06
N ILE A 385 -9.09 36.57 1.95
CA ILE A 385 -10.31 36.90 1.21
C ILE A 385 -11.55 36.47 2.01
N GLY A 386 -11.52 35.29 2.63
CA GLY A 386 -12.63 34.72 3.39
C GLY A 386 -12.97 35.52 4.65
N THR A 387 -11.96 35.97 5.40
CA THR A 387 -12.19 36.74 6.64
C THR A 387 -12.60 38.18 6.36
N GLY A 388 -12.10 38.82 5.29
CA GLY A 388 -12.52 40.17 4.88
C GLY A 388 -13.99 40.22 4.45
N LEU A 389 -14.44 39.26 3.64
CA LEU A 389 -15.80 39.19 3.14
C LEU A 389 -16.82 38.89 4.26
N LEU A 390 -16.48 37.96 5.16
CA LEU A 390 -17.37 37.57 6.27
C LEU A 390 -17.55 38.68 7.32
N LYS A 391 -16.53 39.52 7.56
CA LYS A 391 -16.65 40.67 8.48
C LYS A 391 -17.56 41.76 7.91
N GLN A 392 -17.40 42.12 6.64
CA GLN A 392 -18.22 43.15 5.98
C GLN A 392 -19.70 42.75 5.83
N ILE A 393 -20.01 41.46 5.67
CA ILE A 393 -21.39 40.97 5.55
C ILE A 393 -22.17 41.08 6.87
N ASN A 394 -21.48 41.01 8.01
CA ASN A 394 -22.13 40.87 9.32
C ASN A 394 -22.23 42.20 10.08
N ALA A 395 -21.35 43.18 9.82
CA ALA A 395 -21.42 44.50 10.47
C ALA A 395 -20.70 45.60 9.66
N PHE A 396 -21.10 46.86 9.86
CA PHE A 396 -20.46 48.03 9.25
C PHE A 396 -20.28 49.18 10.25
N SER A 397 -19.32 50.07 10.03
CA SER A 397 -19.06 51.21 10.91
C SER A 397 -20.07 52.35 10.71
N GLY A 398 -20.68 52.84 11.78
CA GLY A 398 -21.63 53.96 11.73
C GLY A 398 -20.95 55.31 11.44
N TRP A 399 -21.66 56.21 10.75
CA TRP A 399 -21.10 57.46 10.18
C TRP A 399 -20.93 58.60 11.21
N GLY A 400 -21.09 58.33 12.50
CA GLY A 400 -20.89 59.32 13.58
C GLY A 400 -22.14 60.13 13.93
N LYS A 401 -21.98 61.13 14.82
CA LYS A 401 -23.06 62.00 15.34
C LYS A 401 -22.93 63.47 14.90
N GLY A 402 -22.16 63.74 13.84
CA GLY A 402 -21.98 65.10 13.33
C GLY A 402 -23.27 65.66 12.72
N ASP A 403 -23.39 66.99 12.68
CA ASP A 403 -24.58 67.65 12.13
C ASP A 403 -24.75 67.48 10.62
N THR A 404 -23.70 67.04 9.94
CA THR A 404 -23.67 66.63 8.52
C THR A 404 -24.33 65.29 8.24
N VAL A 405 -24.58 64.46 9.26
CA VAL A 405 -25.24 63.16 9.09
C VAL A 405 -26.73 63.31 9.39
N PRO A 406 -27.66 62.83 8.54
CA PRO A 406 -29.09 62.90 8.82
C PRO A 406 -29.42 62.28 10.18
N VAL A 407 -30.30 62.92 10.97
CA VAL A 407 -30.59 62.58 12.37
C VAL A 407 -30.87 61.09 12.57
N TYR A 408 -31.53 60.47 11.59
CA TYR A 408 -31.92 59.07 11.62
C TYR A 408 -30.77 58.08 11.32
N LEU A 409 -29.67 58.52 10.69
CA LEU A 409 -28.45 57.72 10.44
C LEU A 409 -27.34 57.94 11.48
N ARG A 410 -27.52 58.87 12.43
CA ARG A 410 -26.52 59.16 13.46
C ARG A 410 -26.34 57.96 14.39
N HIS A 411 -25.17 57.33 14.32
CA HIS A 411 -24.78 56.24 15.22
C HIS A 411 -23.27 56.22 15.39
N LYS A 412 -22.82 56.08 16.64
CA LYS A 412 -21.41 55.96 16.97
C LYS A 412 -21.15 54.52 17.39
N GLY A 413 -20.29 53.82 16.64
CA GLY A 413 -19.99 52.41 16.85
C GLY A 413 -20.41 51.53 15.68
N GLU A 414 -20.19 50.22 15.85
CA GLU A 414 -20.43 49.21 14.83
C GLU A 414 -21.92 48.82 14.75
N VAL A 415 -22.48 48.85 13.55
CA VAL A 415 -23.87 48.52 13.26
C VAL A 415 -23.94 47.10 12.72
N LYS A 416 -24.52 46.18 13.51
CA LYS A 416 -24.72 44.79 13.11
C LYS A 416 -25.84 44.68 12.07
N ASN A 417 -25.59 43.94 10.99
CA ASN A 417 -26.59 43.68 9.98
C ASN A 417 -27.54 42.57 10.47
N LYS A 418 -28.81 42.92 10.73
CA LYS A 418 -29.80 42.01 11.32
C LYS A 418 -30.35 40.95 10.33
N LYS A 419 -29.94 40.98 9.05
CA LYS A 419 -30.34 40.03 8.00
C LYS A 419 -31.85 39.68 8.06
N LEU A 420 -32.70 40.72 8.00
CA LEU A 420 -34.15 40.57 8.12
C LEU A 420 -34.71 39.78 6.94
N THR A 421 -35.49 38.73 7.22
CA THR A 421 -36.17 37.98 6.16
C THR A 421 -37.37 38.76 5.62
N LYS A 422 -37.86 38.41 4.43
CA LYS A 422 -39.04 39.05 3.82
C LYS A 422 -40.26 39.02 4.76
N LYS A 423 -40.40 37.96 5.57
CA LYS A 423 -41.46 37.82 6.56
C LYS A 423 -41.32 38.85 7.70
N ASP A 424 -40.09 39.06 8.18
CA ASP A 424 -39.81 40.02 9.25
C ASP A 424 -40.05 41.46 8.80
N MET A 425 -39.65 41.80 7.57
CA MET A 425 -39.95 43.12 6.98
C MET A 425 -41.45 43.37 6.87
N VAL A 426 -42.22 42.37 6.42
CA VAL A 426 -43.68 42.50 6.30
C VAL A 426 -44.33 42.70 7.67
N ASN A 427 -43.83 42.02 8.71
CA ASN A 427 -44.34 42.21 10.07
C ASN A 427 -44.03 43.62 10.61
N ILE A 428 -42.80 44.10 10.43
CA ILE A 428 -42.42 45.47 10.82
C ILE A 428 -43.29 46.49 10.10
N LEU A 429 -43.53 46.31 8.79
CA LEU A 429 -44.37 47.22 8.02
C LEU A 429 -45.81 47.22 8.55
N LYS A 430 -46.37 46.04 8.85
CA LYS A 430 -47.70 45.90 9.44
C LYS A 430 -47.80 46.61 10.80
N ASP A 431 -46.77 46.50 11.63
CA ASP A 431 -46.77 47.13 12.95
C ASP A 431 -46.69 48.65 12.84
N VAL A 432 -45.87 49.19 11.93
CA VAL A 432 -45.83 50.64 11.62
C VAL A 432 -47.19 51.12 11.11
N TRP A 433 -47.84 50.37 10.22
CA TRP A 433 -49.16 50.73 9.70
C TRP A 433 -50.25 50.68 10.78
N LYS A 434 -50.20 49.68 11.69
CA LYS A 434 -51.11 49.62 12.83
C LYS A 434 -50.94 50.81 13.78
N GLU A 435 -49.69 51.19 14.06
CA GLU A 435 -49.37 52.33 14.95
C GLU A 435 -49.85 53.65 14.31
N LYS A 436 -49.70 53.81 12.98
CA LYS A 436 -50.26 54.94 12.24
C LYS A 436 -51.79 55.01 12.32
N ILE A 437 -52.49 53.88 12.10
CA ILE A 437 -53.96 53.81 12.17
C ILE A 437 -54.45 54.11 13.58
N ALA A 438 -53.75 53.64 14.62
CA ALA A 438 -54.08 53.92 16.02
C ALA A 438 -53.94 55.41 16.38
N LEU A 439 -52.97 56.10 15.79
CA LEU A 439 -52.78 57.55 15.95
C LEU A 439 -53.87 58.36 15.23
N GLU A 440 -54.34 57.91 14.07
CA GLU A 440 -55.43 58.56 13.34
C GLU A 440 -56.81 58.38 14.01
N GLN A 441 -56.98 57.37 14.88
CA GLN A 441 -58.22 57.09 15.61
C GLN A 441 -58.36 57.84 16.95
N GLN A 442 -57.37 58.62 17.38
CA GLN A 442 -57.52 59.47 18.57
C GLN A 442 -58.39 60.71 18.26
N PRO A 443 -59.45 60.99 19.04
CA PRO A 443 -60.28 62.17 18.83
C PRO A 443 -59.51 63.45 19.23
N PRO A 444 -59.70 64.58 18.53
CA PRO A 444 -58.96 65.80 18.83
C PRO A 444 -59.42 66.38 20.18
N LEU A 445 -58.55 66.34 21.18
CA LEU A 445 -58.67 67.21 22.35
C LEU A 445 -58.59 68.66 21.87
N ARG A 446 -59.70 69.37 22.01
CA ARG A 446 -59.79 70.82 21.78
C ARG A 446 -58.89 71.54 22.77
N THR A 447 -57.89 72.28 22.27
CA THR A 447 -57.58 73.63 22.74
C THR A 447 -56.73 74.36 21.70
N GLN A 448 -57.01 75.66 21.60
CA GLN A 448 -56.50 76.63 20.65
C GLN A 448 -55.00 76.85 20.79
N GLY A 449 -54.31 77.02 19.66
CA GLY A 449 -52.91 77.43 19.63
C GLY A 449 -52.22 76.98 18.36
N HIS A 450 -51.86 77.94 17.52
CA HIS A 450 -51.10 77.75 16.29
C HIS A 450 -49.73 77.11 16.61
N HIS A 451 -49.50 75.86 16.19
CA HIS A 451 -48.15 75.28 16.04
C HIS A 451 -48.19 74.10 15.06
N PRO A 452 -47.48 74.15 13.92
CA PRO A 452 -47.34 73.02 13.00
C PRO A 452 -46.34 71.96 13.52
N GLY A 453 -46.27 71.75 14.84
CA GLY A 453 -45.21 70.94 15.48
C GLY A 453 -45.61 69.53 15.90
N ILE A 454 -46.91 69.19 15.92
CA ILE A 454 -47.38 67.90 16.46
C ILE A 454 -47.34 66.79 15.39
N GLN A 455 -47.57 67.14 14.12
CA GLN A 455 -47.42 66.18 13.01
C GLN A 455 -45.95 65.91 12.67
N GLU A 456 -45.05 66.90 12.73
CA GLU A 456 -43.61 66.69 12.51
C GLU A 456 -42.95 65.89 13.64
N SER A 457 -43.31 66.12 14.91
CA SER A 457 -42.81 65.33 16.04
C SER A 457 -43.16 63.84 15.93
N ALA A 458 -44.40 63.53 15.52
CA ALA A 458 -44.87 62.16 15.35
C ALA A 458 -44.26 61.48 14.11
N LEU A 459 -44.12 62.20 12.98
CA LEU A 459 -43.43 61.71 11.79
C LEU A 459 -41.94 61.50 12.04
N VAL A 460 -41.28 62.36 12.82
CA VAL A 460 -39.88 62.22 13.23
C VAL A 460 -39.71 61.05 14.21
N ALA A 461 -40.66 60.78 15.09
CA ALA A 461 -40.64 59.62 15.99
C ALA A 461 -40.88 58.29 15.25
N LEU A 462 -41.83 58.26 14.31
CA LEU A 462 -42.11 57.11 13.43
C LEU A 462 -40.97 56.85 12.44
N MET A 463 -40.40 57.89 11.83
CA MET A 463 -39.22 57.80 10.97
C MET A 463 -37.95 57.42 11.76
N SER A 464 -37.78 57.92 12.99
CA SER A 464 -36.64 57.53 13.84
C SER A 464 -36.72 56.07 14.32
N ARG A 465 -37.93 55.53 14.52
CA ARG A 465 -38.14 54.09 14.81
C ARG A 465 -38.03 53.22 13.56
N ALA A 466 -38.61 53.64 12.45
CA ALA A 466 -38.50 52.95 11.15
C ALA A 466 -37.04 52.90 10.69
N VAL A 467 -36.27 54.00 10.83
CA VAL A 467 -34.85 54.01 10.49
C VAL A 467 -34.00 53.23 11.50
N LYS A 468 -34.37 53.16 12.79
CA LYS A 468 -33.72 52.22 13.74
C LYS A 468 -33.89 50.75 13.32
N LEU A 469 -34.93 50.42 12.56
CA LEU A 469 -35.23 49.07 12.06
C LEU A 469 -34.76 48.82 10.62
N GLN A 470 -34.67 49.85 9.77
CA GLN A 470 -34.24 49.78 8.37
C GLN A 470 -32.72 49.82 8.19
N ARG A 471 -31.93 49.60 9.27
CA ARG A 471 -30.46 49.52 9.27
C ARG A 471 -29.90 48.24 8.62
N SER A 472 -30.44 47.80 7.49
CA SER A 472 -29.98 46.54 6.86
C SER A 472 -30.08 46.41 5.34
N SER A 473 -30.51 47.42 4.57
CA SER A 473 -30.78 47.15 3.13
C SER A 473 -30.24 48.13 2.08
N SER A 474 -29.51 49.20 2.43
CA SER A 474 -29.07 50.17 1.41
C SER A 474 -27.66 50.72 1.64
N CYS A 475 -26.63 49.89 1.46
CA CYS A 475 -25.26 50.35 1.21
C CYS A 475 -24.39 49.27 0.51
N CYS A 476 -24.97 48.53 -0.44
CA CYS A 476 -24.19 47.59 -1.29
C CYS A 476 -24.31 47.90 -2.80
N LYS A 477 -24.63 49.14 -3.18
CA LYS A 477 -24.62 49.56 -4.59
C LYS A 477 -24.03 50.96 -4.74
N SER A 478 -22.72 51.06 -4.56
CA SER A 478 -21.83 52.05 -5.18
C SER A 478 -20.40 51.71 -4.79
N SER A 479 -19.80 50.79 -5.54
CA SER A 479 -18.36 50.82 -5.84
C SER A 479 -18.18 51.56 -7.15
#